data_AF-A0A272ETV9-F1
#
_entry.id   AF-A0A272ETV9-F1
#
_cell.length_a   1.000
_cell.length_b   1.000
_cell.length_c   1.000
_cell.angle_alpha   90.00
_cell.angle_beta   90.00
_cell.angle_gamma   90.00
#
_symmetry.space_group_name_H-M   'P 1'
#
loop_
_entity.id
_entity.type
_entity.pdbx_description
1 polymer ?
#
loop_
_entity_poly.entity_id
_entity_poly.type
_entity_poly.pdbx_seq_one_letter_code
_entity_poly.pdbx_strand_id
1 'polypeptide(L)'
;MSKKHRGRATGDAVTYQTPLPAGGVQIETFLPWKLVQRGFKKEVITPLDAPQVFVEEAQREQRLREAARDTPLMRALGLAYHWQRLLDEGKFGSMTEIAAAEDIDLGQASRIYRLAQLAPDLVEGMAEGRLDVSLTSLLRGRFTPYWQGQRGELDASLR
;
A
#
# COMPACT_ATOMS: atom_id res chain seq x y z
N MET A 1 7.08 18.60 7.34
CA MET A 1 6.09 18.17 8.37
C MET A 1 5.25 17.02 7.83
N SER A 2 5.34 15.82 8.42
CA SER A 2 4.63 14.61 7.98
C SER A 2 3.11 14.81 7.97
N LYS A 3 2.46 14.60 6.82
CA LYS A 3 0.98 14.68 6.66
C LYS A 3 0.22 13.57 7.41
N LYS A 4 0.93 12.60 8.01
CA LYS A 4 0.38 11.38 8.61
C LYS A 4 -0.11 11.55 10.06
N HIS A 5 0.12 12.72 10.66
CA HIS A 5 -0.25 13.03 12.05
C HIS A 5 -1.16 14.25 12.14
N ARG A 6 -2.07 14.45 11.18
CA ARG A 6 -3.02 15.57 11.25
C ARG A 6 -4.19 15.21 12.17
N GLY A 7 -4.43 16.10 13.13
CA GLY A 7 -5.66 16.15 13.89
C GLY A 7 -6.85 16.50 13.01
N ARG A 8 -8.01 15.90 13.27
CA ARG A 8 -9.30 16.29 12.68
C ARG A 8 -10.05 17.14 13.71
N ALA A 9 -10.39 18.38 13.36
CA ALA A 9 -11.32 19.17 14.15
C ALA A 9 -12.67 18.43 14.19
N THR A 10 -13.19 18.19 15.39
CA THR A 10 -14.42 17.43 15.63
C THR A 10 -15.62 18.36 15.86
N GLY A 11 -15.39 19.67 15.89
CA GLY A 11 -16.41 20.70 16.00
C GLY A 11 -15.81 22.10 15.89
N ASP A 12 -16.63 23.11 16.14
CA ASP A 12 -16.22 24.50 16.10
C ASP A 12 -15.46 24.91 17.36
N ALA A 13 -14.55 25.86 17.20
CA ALA A 13 -13.82 26.46 18.31
C ALA A 13 -14.79 27.28 19.18
N VAL A 14 -14.73 27.10 20.50
CA VAL A 14 -15.53 27.90 21.44
C VAL A 14 -14.60 28.76 22.27
N THR A 15 -14.83 30.07 22.24
CA THR A 15 -14.03 31.04 23.01
C THR A 15 -14.83 31.55 24.19
N TYR A 16 -14.30 31.36 25.39
CA TYR A 16 -14.82 31.88 26.64
C TYR A 16 -14.06 33.15 27.01
N GLN A 17 -14.80 34.16 27.46
CA GLN A 17 -14.23 35.39 28.00
C GLN A 17 -14.61 35.49 29.47
N THR A 18 -13.61 35.47 30.35
CA THR A 18 -13.79 35.56 31.79
C THR A 18 -13.25 36.91 32.26
N PRO A 19 -14.09 37.82 32.77
CA PRO A 19 -13.63 39.11 33.28
C PRO A 19 -12.81 38.90 34.56
N LEU A 20 -11.67 39.57 34.63
CA LEU A 20 -10.77 39.53 35.78
C LEU A 20 -11.11 40.67 36.75
N PRO A 21 -10.94 40.47 38.08
CA PRO A 21 -11.30 41.47 39.09
C PRO A 21 -10.59 42.82 38.93
N ALA A 22 -9.42 42.84 38.29
CA ALA A 22 -8.62 44.05 38.04
C ALA A 22 -8.94 44.74 36.70
N GLY A 23 -10.07 44.41 36.05
CA GLY A 23 -10.53 45.07 34.82
C GLY A 23 -9.97 44.49 33.51
N GLY A 24 -9.26 43.36 33.56
CA GLY A 24 -8.83 42.62 32.37
C GLY A 24 -9.87 41.58 31.90
N VAL A 25 -9.65 40.97 30.74
CA VAL A 25 -10.44 39.83 30.26
C VAL A 25 -9.48 38.68 29.93
N GLN A 26 -9.70 37.52 30.55
CA GLN A 26 -9.05 36.28 30.18
C GLN A 26 -9.82 35.64 29.03
N ILE A 27 -9.14 35.31 27.95
CA ILE A 27 -9.74 34.67 26.76
C ILE A 27 -9.20 33.25 26.69
N GLU A 28 -10.10 32.26 26.77
CA GLU A 28 -9.77 30.84 26.62
C GLU A 28 -10.51 30.27 25.41
N THR A 29 -9.78 29.71 24.45
CA THR A 29 -10.37 29.08 23.26
C THR A 29 -10.23 27.56 23.35
N PHE A 30 -11.36 26.86 23.44
CA PHE A 30 -11.44 25.41 23.35
C PHE A 30 -11.53 24.99 21.88
N LEU A 31 -10.59 24.15 21.45
CA LEU A 31 -10.52 23.60 20.09
C LEU A 31 -10.81 22.08 20.14
N PRO A 32 -12.01 21.61 19.76
CA PRO A 32 -12.31 20.18 19.75
C PRO A 32 -11.58 19.49 18.60
N TRP A 33 -10.52 18.74 18.88
CA TRP A 33 -9.74 18.02 17.88
C TRP A 33 -9.49 16.56 18.29
N LYS A 34 -9.42 15.67 17.29
CA LYS A 34 -9.13 14.25 17.47
C LYS A 34 -7.94 13.85 16.62
N LEU A 35 -6.98 13.16 17.21
CA LEU A 35 -5.87 12.58 16.46
C LEU A 35 -6.38 11.37 15.67
N VAL A 36 -6.33 11.44 14.34
CA VAL A 36 -6.69 10.31 13.47
C VAL A 36 -5.41 9.56 13.11
N GLN A 37 -5.14 8.44 13.78
CA GLN A 37 -4.02 7.57 13.43
C GLN A 37 -4.37 6.76 12.16
N ARG A 38 -3.65 6.98 11.05
CA ARG A 38 -3.73 6.11 9.86
C ARG A 38 -2.40 5.40 9.65
N GLY A 39 -2.43 4.08 9.89
CA GLY A 39 -1.30 3.16 9.75
C GLY A 39 -0.34 3.24 10.93
N PHE A 40 -0.30 2.20 11.76
CA PHE A 40 0.73 2.04 12.78
C PHE A 40 1.75 0.99 12.31
N LYS A 41 3.04 1.23 12.57
CA LYS A 41 4.05 0.16 12.58
C LYS A 41 4.24 -0.21 14.05
N LYS A 42 3.82 -1.42 14.44
CA LYS A 42 4.11 -1.95 15.78
C LYS A 42 5.59 -2.29 15.81
N GLU A 43 6.34 -1.62 16.66
CA GLU A 43 7.72 -1.95 16.98
C GLU A 43 7.74 -2.46 18.41
N VAL A 44 8.12 -3.72 18.58
CA VAL A 44 8.23 -4.35 19.90
C VAL A 44 9.64 -4.05 20.40
N ILE A 45 9.76 -3.14 21.37
CA ILE A 45 11.03 -2.83 22.03
C ILE A 45 11.17 -3.81 23.19
N THR A 46 12.01 -4.82 23.01
CA THR A 46 12.37 -5.74 24.09
C THR A 46 13.32 -5.04 25.07
N PRO A 47 13.20 -5.26 26.40
CA PRO A 47 14.16 -4.73 27.38
C PRO A 47 15.60 -5.18 27.08
N LEU A 48 16.59 -4.41 27.51
CA LEU A 48 18.02 -4.71 27.30
C LEU A 48 18.43 -6.10 27.80
N ASP A 49 17.81 -6.58 28.88
CA ASP A 49 18.09 -7.89 29.50
C ASP A 49 17.12 -8.99 29.06
N ALA A 50 16.43 -8.82 27.93
CA ALA A 50 15.47 -9.80 27.45
C ALA A 50 16.16 -11.15 27.16
N PRO A 51 15.60 -12.28 27.62
CA PRO A 51 16.09 -13.60 27.26
C PRO A 51 16.12 -13.78 25.73
N GLN A 52 17.21 -14.34 25.19
CA GLN A 52 17.43 -14.49 23.74
C GLN A 52 16.28 -15.20 23.02
N VAL A 53 15.59 -16.12 23.72
CA VAL A 53 14.40 -16.83 23.23
C VAL A 53 13.30 -15.87 22.76
N PHE A 54 13.07 -14.75 23.46
CA PHE A 54 12.05 -13.76 23.06
C PHE A 54 12.45 -13.00 21.78
N VAL A 55 13.74 -12.77 21.57
CA VAL A 55 14.25 -12.10 20.35
C VAL A 55 14.09 -13.02 19.15
N GLU A 56 14.42 -14.31 19.28
CA GLU A 56 14.26 -15.30 18.22
C GLU A 56 12.79 -15.53 17.85
N GLU A 57 11.91 -15.60 18.85
CA GLU A 57 10.47 -15.76 18.65
C GLU A 57 9.86 -14.52 17.98
N ALA A 58 10.24 -13.31 18.40
CA ALA A 58 9.83 -12.06 17.76
C ALA A 58 10.31 -11.95 16.31
N GLN A 59 11.57 -12.32 16.04
CA GLN A 59 12.12 -12.36 14.67
C GLN A 59 11.42 -13.41 13.82
N ARG A 60 11.04 -14.56 14.39
CA ARG A 60 10.29 -15.60 13.68
C ARG A 60 8.87 -15.14 13.36
N GLU A 61 8.16 -14.54 14.31
CA GLU A 61 6.85 -13.91 14.06
C GLU A 61 6.94 -12.82 13.00
N GLN A 62 7.99 -11.99 13.05
CA GLN A 62 8.18 -10.93 12.07
C GLN A 62 8.39 -11.50 10.66
N ARG A 63 9.27 -12.50 10.50
CA ARG A 63 9.47 -13.21 9.23
C ARG A 63 8.19 -13.87 8.72
N LEU A 64 7.43 -14.51 9.60
CA LEU A 64 6.15 -15.13 9.24
C LEU A 64 5.12 -14.07 8.81
N ARG A 65 5.05 -12.92 9.49
CA ARG A 65 4.17 -11.80 9.11
C ARG A 65 4.61 -11.12 7.82
N GLU A 66 5.91 -11.03 7.56
CA GLU A 66 6.45 -10.51 6.30
C GLU A 66 6.15 -11.45 5.14
N ALA A 67 6.31 -12.76 5.33
CA ALA A 67 5.95 -13.79 4.35
C ALA A 67 4.42 -13.90 4.12
N ALA A 68 3.61 -13.74 5.17
CA ALA A 68 2.15 -13.82 5.09
C ALA A 68 1.47 -12.52 4.64
N ARG A 69 2.21 -11.42 4.47
CA ARG A 69 1.63 -10.17 3.95
C ARG A 69 1.40 -10.33 2.45
N ASP A 70 0.15 -10.22 2.04
CA ASP A 70 -0.19 -9.86 0.66
C ASP A 70 0.59 -8.60 0.26
N THR A 71 1.66 -8.79 -0.51
CA THR A 71 2.40 -7.66 -1.04
C THR A 71 1.48 -6.91 -2.01
N PRO A 72 1.62 -5.58 -2.15
CA PRO A 72 0.91 -4.84 -3.19
C PRO A 72 1.09 -5.46 -4.57
N LEU A 73 2.27 -6.04 -4.84
CA LEU A 73 2.58 -6.79 -6.06
C LEU A 73 1.66 -8.01 -6.22
N MET A 74 1.55 -8.86 -5.19
CA MET A 74 0.71 -10.06 -5.25
C MET A 74 -0.77 -9.72 -5.45
N ARG A 75 -1.25 -8.65 -4.80
CA ARG A 75 -2.63 -8.16 -5.03
C ARG A 75 -2.84 -7.68 -6.46
N ALA A 76 -1.89 -6.95 -7.02
CA ALA A 76 -1.98 -6.46 -8.39
C ALA A 76 -1.96 -7.62 -9.41
N LEU A 77 -1.13 -8.65 -9.18
CA LEU A 77 -1.13 -9.87 -9.98
C LEU A 77 -2.48 -10.59 -9.89
N GLY A 78 -3.01 -10.76 -8.68
CA GLY A 78 -4.33 -11.35 -8.46
C GLY A 78 -5.45 -10.61 -9.21
N LEU A 79 -5.46 -9.28 -9.15
CA LEU A 79 -6.41 -8.45 -9.91
C LEU A 79 -6.25 -8.63 -11.42
N ALA A 80 -5.02 -8.64 -11.92
CA ALA A 80 -4.76 -8.81 -13.35
C ALA A 80 -5.33 -10.13 -13.89
N TYR A 81 -5.07 -11.25 -13.20
CA TYR A 81 -5.62 -12.55 -13.57
C TYR A 81 -7.13 -12.64 -13.36
N HIS A 82 -7.65 -11.99 -12.32
CA HIS A 82 -9.10 -11.91 -12.10
C HIS A 82 -9.80 -11.21 -13.27
N TRP A 83 -9.29 -10.06 -13.70
CA TRP A 83 -9.83 -9.31 -14.82
C TRP A 83 -9.66 -10.05 -16.15
N GLN A 84 -8.53 -10.73 -16.37
CA GLN A 84 -8.36 -11.61 -17.52
C GLN A 84 -9.47 -12.66 -17.57
N ARG A 85 -9.72 -13.36 -16.45
CA ARG A 85 -10.79 -14.34 -16.37
C ARG A 85 -12.17 -13.73 -16.64
N LEU A 86 -12.45 -12.52 -16.14
CA LEU A 86 -13.71 -11.84 -16.40
C LEU A 86 -13.93 -11.50 -17.88
N LEU A 87 -12.85 -11.13 -18.59
CA LEU A 87 -12.88 -10.89 -20.04
C LEU A 87 -13.05 -12.21 -20.80
N ASP A 88 -12.32 -13.25 -20.42
CA ASP A 88 -12.38 -14.58 -21.05
C ASP A 88 -13.77 -15.22 -20.87
N GLU A 89 -14.39 -15.03 -19.69
CA GLU A 89 -15.76 -15.47 -19.40
C GLU A 89 -16.83 -14.58 -20.05
N GLY A 90 -16.45 -13.49 -20.72
CA GLY A 90 -17.38 -12.54 -21.37
C GLY A 90 -18.26 -11.76 -20.39
N LYS A 91 -17.91 -11.72 -19.09
CA LYS A 91 -18.64 -10.94 -18.07
C LYS A 91 -18.46 -9.43 -18.26
N PHE A 92 -17.33 -9.05 -18.86
CA PHE A 92 -17.03 -7.69 -19.30
C PHE A 92 -16.58 -7.76 -20.76
N GLY A 93 -17.03 -6.81 -21.57
CA GLY A 93 -16.68 -6.73 -22.99
C GLY A 93 -15.35 -6.03 -23.25
N SER A 94 -14.84 -5.28 -22.28
CA SER A 94 -13.66 -4.43 -22.47
C SER A 94 -12.99 -4.02 -21.16
N MET A 95 -11.71 -3.62 -21.26
CA MET A 95 -10.99 -3.01 -20.14
C MET A 95 -11.60 -1.69 -19.68
N THR A 96 -12.27 -0.96 -20.59
CA THR A 96 -13.02 0.26 -20.26
C THR A 96 -14.17 0.01 -19.31
N GLU A 97 -14.90 -1.09 -19.48
CA GLU A 97 -15.98 -1.46 -18.56
C GLU A 97 -15.45 -1.90 -17.20
N ILE A 98 -14.33 -2.65 -17.19
CA ILE A 98 -13.66 -3.04 -15.93
C ILE A 98 -13.18 -1.78 -15.18
N ALA A 99 -12.55 -0.84 -15.87
CA ALA A 99 -12.09 0.41 -15.27
C ALA A 99 -13.25 1.23 -14.66
N ALA A 100 -14.38 1.30 -15.36
CA ALA A 100 -15.59 1.95 -14.86
C ALA A 100 -16.21 1.23 -13.66
N ALA A 101 -16.23 -0.11 -13.65
CA ALA A 101 -16.77 -0.90 -12.55
C ALA A 101 -15.92 -0.81 -11.27
N GLU A 102 -14.61 -0.69 -11.41
CA GLU A 102 -13.66 -0.57 -10.31
C GLU A 102 -13.39 0.88 -9.87
N ASP A 103 -14.03 1.87 -10.51
CA ASP A 103 -13.84 3.32 -10.30
C ASP A 103 -12.36 3.74 -10.39
N ILE A 104 -11.67 3.24 -11.42
CA ILE A 104 -10.26 3.55 -11.69
C ILE A 104 -10.05 4.08 -13.11
N ASP A 105 -8.97 4.83 -13.30
CA ASP A 105 -8.56 5.29 -14.62
C ASP A 105 -8.20 4.11 -15.54
N LEU A 106 -8.61 4.19 -16.82
CA LEU A 106 -8.32 3.17 -17.84
C LEU A 106 -6.82 2.92 -17.98
N GLY A 107 -5.99 3.95 -17.88
CA GLY A 107 -4.54 3.83 -17.94
C GLY A 107 -3.96 3.10 -16.74
N GLN A 108 -4.58 3.18 -15.56
CA GLN A 108 -4.20 2.37 -14.39
C GLN A 108 -4.67 0.93 -14.56
N ALA A 109 -5.93 0.71 -14.93
CA ALA A 109 -6.48 -0.62 -15.19
C ALA A 109 -5.63 -1.39 -16.23
N SER A 110 -5.30 -0.73 -17.34
CA SER A 110 -4.47 -1.31 -18.41
C SER A 110 -3.05 -1.65 -17.94
N ARG A 111 -2.46 -0.86 -17.03
CA ARG A 111 -1.12 -1.15 -16.48
C ARG A 111 -1.15 -2.35 -15.54
N ILE A 112 -2.18 -2.47 -14.70
CA ILE A 112 -2.35 -3.64 -13.83
C ILE A 112 -2.65 -4.88 -14.67
N TYR A 113 -3.56 -4.79 -15.64
CA TYR A 113 -3.90 -5.90 -16.53
C TYR A 113 -2.69 -6.45 -17.29
N ARG A 114 -1.73 -5.59 -17.67
CA ARG A 114 -0.47 -6.02 -18.32
C ARG A 114 0.30 -7.04 -17.49
N LEU A 115 0.16 -7.04 -16.17
CA LEU A 115 0.83 -8.00 -15.30
C LEU A 115 0.41 -9.45 -15.58
N ALA A 116 -0.82 -9.68 -16.07
CA ALA A 116 -1.28 -11.02 -16.46
C ALA A 116 -0.60 -11.55 -17.75
N GLN A 117 0.06 -10.66 -18.51
CA GLN A 117 0.79 -11.00 -19.75
C GLN A 117 2.28 -11.27 -19.52
N LEU A 118 2.74 -11.22 -18.26
CA LEU A 118 4.11 -11.57 -17.93
C LEU A 118 4.39 -13.05 -18.17
N ALA A 119 5.64 -13.37 -18.49
CA ALA A 119 6.07 -14.76 -18.63
C ALA A 119 5.86 -15.52 -17.31
N PRO A 120 5.34 -16.76 -17.33
CA PRO A 120 5.01 -17.51 -16.11
C PRO A 120 6.19 -17.66 -15.15
N ASP A 121 7.39 -17.89 -15.68
CA ASP A 121 8.63 -18.01 -14.90
C ASP A 121 8.99 -16.73 -14.13
N LEU A 122 8.62 -15.56 -14.66
CA LEU A 122 8.82 -14.28 -13.99
C LEU A 122 7.80 -14.09 -12.86
N VAL A 123 6.54 -14.49 -13.08
CA VAL A 123 5.50 -14.44 -12.05
C VAL A 123 5.85 -15.38 -10.90
N GLU A 124 6.32 -16.60 -11.20
CA GLU A 124 6.83 -17.55 -10.22
C GLU A 124 8.03 -16.99 -9.46
N GLY A 125 9.01 -16.42 -10.16
CA GLY A 125 10.18 -15.80 -9.53
C GLY A 125 9.82 -14.64 -8.60
N MET A 126 8.80 -13.84 -8.92
CA MET A 126 8.27 -12.78 -8.06
C MET A 126 7.52 -13.35 -6.85
N ALA A 127 6.73 -14.41 -7.04
CA ALA A 127 5.96 -15.05 -5.98
C ALA A 127 6.87 -15.75 -4.95
N GLU A 128 7.95 -16.36 -5.41
CA GLU A 128 8.96 -17.03 -4.58
C GLU A 128 9.97 -16.05 -3.96
N GLY A 129 9.89 -14.75 -4.30
CA GLY A 129 10.83 -13.74 -3.84
C GLY A 129 12.24 -13.89 -4.41
N ARG A 130 12.42 -14.68 -5.48
CA ARG A 130 13.69 -14.78 -6.22
C ARG A 130 13.97 -13.52 -7.05
N LEU A 131 12.92 -12.81 -7.46
CA LEU A 131 13.00 -11.56 -8.20
C LEU A 131 12.60 -10.39 -7.29
N ASP A 132 13.57 -9.56 -6.91
CA ASP A 132 13.32 -8.34 -6.13
C ASP A 132 12.89 -7.18 -7.05
N VAL A 133 11.63 -7.22 -7.48
CA VAL A 133 11.04 -6.20 -8.36
C VAL A 133 9.89 -5.50 -7.67
N SER A 134 9.93 -4.17 -7.63
CA SER A 134 8.83 -3.38 -7.07
C SER A 134 7.66 -3.29 -8.05
N LEU A 135 6.44 -3.30 -7.52
CA LEU A 135 5.22 -3.07 -8.31
C LEU A 135 5.29 -1.76 -9.11
N THR A 136 5.84 -0.70 -8.53
CA THR A 136 5.97 0.59 -9.21
C THR A 136 6.92 0.54 -10.40
N SER A 137 7.96 -0.29 -10.35
CA SER A 137 8.85 -0.55 -11.48
C SER A 137 8.08 -1.24 -12.61
N LEU A 138 7.36 -2.33 -12.32
CA LEU A 138 6.57 -3.07 -13.31
C LEU A 138 5.49 -2.21 -13.98
N LEU A 139 4.77 -1.40 -13.20
CA LEU A 139 3.70 -0.55 -13.76
C LEU A 139 4.24 0.59 -14.64
N ARG A 140 5.49 1.02 -14.43
CA ARG A 140 6.16 2.02 -15.27
C ARG A 140 6.87 1.39 -16.47
N GLY A 141 7.30 0.14 -16.34
CA GLY A 141 7.97 -0.63 -17.36
C GLY A 141 7.11 -0.76 -18.62
N ARG A 142 7.76 -0.56 -19.77
CA ARG A 142 7.19 -0.91 -21.06
C ARG A 142 7.73 -2.29 -21.41
N PHE A 143 6.93 -3.31 -21.13
CA PHE A 143 7.28 -4.67 -21.50
C PHE A 143 6.85 -4.97 -22.92
N THR A 144 7.74 -5.60 -23.66
CA THR A 144 7.37 -6.24 -24.92
C THR A 144 6.35 -7.36 -24.68
N PRO A 145 5.38 -7.57 -25.59
CA PRO A 145 4.40 -8.65 -25.44
C PRO A 145 5.00 -10.06 -25.55
N TYR A 146 6.24 -10.19 -26.03
CA TYR A 146 6.91 -11.48 -26.21
C TYR A 146 7.72 -11.86 -24.96
N TRP A 147 7.47 -13.05 -24.41
CA TRP A 147 8.15 -13.52 -23.19
C TRP A 147 9.69 -13.53 -23.27
N GLN A 148 10.28 -13.83 -24.43
CA GLN A 148 11.74 -13.80 -24.59
C GLN A 148 12.32 -12.39 -24.37
N GLY A 149 11.64 -11.35 -24.87
CA GLY A 149 12.10 -9.98 -24.67
C GLY A 149 11.88 -9.50 -23.24
N GLN A 150 10.79 -9.92 -22.59
CA GLN A 150 10.53 -9.62 -21.17
C GLN A 150 11.66 -10.12 -20.26
N ARG A 151 12.17 -11.33 -20.51
CA ARG A 151 13.30 -11.91 -19.75
C ARG A 151 14.54 -11.03 -19.85
N GLY A 152 14.89 -10.57 -21.05
CA GLY A 152 16.03 -9.68 -21.26
C GLY A 152 15.86 -8.29 -20.62
N GLU A 153 14.64 -7.74 -20.66
CA GLU A 153 14.32 -6.43 -20.06
C GLU A 153 14.36 -6.45 -18.53
N LEU A 154 13.93 -7.56 -17.90
CA LEU A 154 13.95 -7.73 -16.45
C LEU A 154 15.34 -8.09 -15.93
N ASP A 155 16.12 -8.91 -16.65
CA ASP A 155 17.54 -9.12 -16.34
C ASP A 155 18.34 -7.81 -16.39
N ALA A 156 18.04 -6.92 -17.34
CA ALA A 156 18.68 -5.61 -17.45
C ALA A 156 18.23 -4.62 -16.35
N SER A 157 17.00 -4.76 -15.85
CA SER A 157 16.45 -3.92 -14.77
C SER A 157 16.87 -4.37 -13.37
N LEU A 158 17.46 -5.56 -13.25
CA LEU A 158 18.00 -6.16 -12.01
C LEU A 158 19.51 -5.89 -11.82
N ARG A 159 20.16 -5.16 -12.73
CA ARG A 159 21.53 -4.63 -12.59
C ARG A 159 21.52 -3.15 -12.25
#